data_AF-A0A537ZUF4-F1
#
_entry.id   AF-A0A537ZUF4-F1
#
_cell.length_a   1.000
_cell.length_b   1.000
_cell.length_c   1.000
_cell.angle_alpha   90.00
_cell.angle_beta   90.00
_cell.angle_gamma   90.00
#
_symmetry.space_group_name_H-M   'P 1'
#
loop_
_entity.id
_entity.type
_entity.pdbx_description
1 polymer ?
#
loop_
_entity_poly.entity_id
_entity_poly.type
_entity_poly.pdbx_seq_one_letter_code
_entity_poly.pdbx_strand_id
1 'polypeptide(L)' 'LPGFGKMKVTALGAVLAKRFEVEAAQELVPNHPTLGDVDSAEALADYQAKKRAHKAETRANKPS' A
#
# COMPACT_ATOMS: atom_id res chain seq x y z
N LEU A 1 11.26 3.48 16.65
CA LEU A 1 11.55 4.42 15.54
C LEU A 1 10.47 5.49 15.49
N PRO A 2 10.74 6.73 15.92
CA PRO A 2 9.80 7.84 15.76
C PRO A 2 9.35 7.95 14.30
N GLY A 3 8.04 8.03 14.04
CA GLY A 3 7.47 8.08 12.69
C GLY A 3 7.32 6.74 11.95
N PHE A 4 7.75 5.62 12.56
CA PHE A 4 7.59 4.28 11.99
C PHE A 4 6.48 3.52 12.72
N GLY A 5 5.25 3.73 12.27
CA GLY A 5 4.06 3.10 12.83
C GLY A 5 3.58 1.87 12.06
N LYS A 6 2.47 1.28 12.51
CA LYS A 6 1.83 0.08 11.93
C LYS A 6 1.73 0.12 10.40
N MET A 7 1.35 1.26 9.82
CA MET A 7 1.23 1.42 8.37
C MET A 7 2.55 1.23 7.61
N LYS A 8 3.68 1.64 8.19
CA LYS A 8 5.01 1.45 7.58
C LYS A 8 5.46 -0.01 7.69
N VAL A 9 5.15 -0.65 8.81
CA VAL A 9 5.44 -2.07 9.04
C VAL A 9 4.68 -2.95 8.06
N THR A 10 3.37 -2.74 7.90
CA THR A 10 2.55 -3.55 6.97
C THR A 10 2.89 -3.28 5.51
N ALA A 11 3.22 -2.03 5.14
CA ALA A 11 3.67 -1.71 3.79
C ALA A 11 5.01 -2.38 3.44
N LEU A 12 5.97 -2.37 4.38
CA LEU A 12 7.25 -3.07 4.19
C LEU A 12 7.04 -4.59 4.15
N GLY A 13 6.23 -5.13 5.06
CA GLY A 13 5.87 -6.55 5.09
C GLY A 13 5.24 -7.02 3.78
N ALA A 14 4.34 -6.22 3.20
CA ALA A 14 3.73 -6.53 1.91
C ALA A 14 4.76 -6.62 0.76
N VAL A 15 5.77 -5.74 0.74
CA VAL A 15 6.86 -5.82 -0.24
C VAL A 15 7.68 -7.10 -0.02
N LEU A 16 8.06 -7.40 1.22
CA LEU A 16 8.83 -8.60 1.55
C LEU A 16 8.09 -9.89 1.17
N ALA A 17 6.80 -9.98 1.47
CA ALA A 17 5.98 -11.14 1.15
C ALA A 17 5.77 -11.31 -0.36
N LYS A 18 5.42 -10.23 -1.08
CA LYS A 18 4.99 -10.31 -2.49
C LYS A 18 6.12 -10.26 -3.50
N ARG A 19 7.25 -9.62 -3.17
CA ARG A 19 8.38 -9.42 -4.10
C ARG A 19 9.57 -10.34 -3.80
N PHE A 20 9.69 -10.77 -2.54
CA PHE A 20 10.81 -11.58 -2.07
C PHE A 20 10.37 -12.90 -1.45
N GLU A 21 9.07 -13.23 -1.50
CA GLU A 21 8.50 -14.51 -1.04
C GLU A 21 8.83 -14.84 0.43
N VAL A 22 9.00 -13.81 1.27
CA VAL A 22 9.30 -13.98 2.69
C VAL A 22 8.06 -14.48 3.43
N GLU A 23 8.05 -15.77 3.78
CA GLU A 23 6.93 -16.44 4.44
C GLU A 23 6.51 -15.76 5.75
N ALA A 24 7.47 -15.35 6.59
CA ALA A 24 7.22 -14.66 7.85
C ALA A 24 6.50 -13.30 7.69
N ALA A 25 6.46 -12.73 6.48
CA ALA A 25 5.81 -11.46 6.19
C ALA A 25 4.39 -11.61 5.63
N GLN A 26 3.94 -12.83 5.32
CA GLN A 26 2.62 -13.08 4.69
C GLN A 26 1.47 -12.54 5.56
N GLU A 27 1.54 -12.71 6.88
CA GLU A 27 0.51 -12.22 7.81
C GLU A 27 0.44 -10.68 7.91
N LEU A 28 1.48 -9.98 7.44
CA LEU A 28 1.53 -8.52 7.45
C LEU A 28 0.91 -7.89 6.20
N VAL A 29 0.55 -8.70 5.21
CA VAL A 29 -0.03 -8.26 3.93
C VAL A 29 -1.45 -7.72 4.15
N PRO A 30 -1.73 -6.45 3.81
CA PRO A 30 -3.09 -5.92 3.90
C PRO A 30 -4.02 -6.49 2.83
N ASN A 31 -5.31 -6.57 3.13
CA ASN A 31 -6.37 -6.99 2.20
C ASN A 31 -6.76 -5.94 1.14
N HIS A 32 -5.97 -4.87 1.00
CA HIS A 32 -6.17 -3.81 0.00
C HIS A 32 -4.88 -3.58 -0.80
N PRO A 33 -4.96 -3.02 -2.02
CA PRO A 33 -3.78 -2.76 -2.83
C PRO A 33 -2.77 -1.86 -2.11
N THR A 34 -1.50 -2.23 -2.15
CA THR A 34 -0.37 -1.51 -1.55
C THR A 34 0.77 -1.32 -2.54
N LEU A 35 1.82 -0.61 -2.14
CA LEU A 35 3.06 -0.55 -2.92
C LEU A 35 3.74 -1.92 -3.06
N GLY A 36 3.42 -2.91 -2.22
CA GLY A 36 3.88 -4.29 -2.40
C GLY A 36 3.32 -4.98 -3.64
N ASP A 37 2.23 -4.46 -4.21
CA ASP A 37 1.59 -4.96 -5.43
C ASP A 37 2.16 -4.34 -6.71
N VAL A 38 3.10 -3.40 -6.59
CA VAL A 38 3.71 -2.71 -7.73
C VAL A 38 4.96 -3.47 -8.17
N ASP A 39 4.90 -4.07 -9.35
CA ASP A 39 5.99 -4.86 -9.94
C ASP A 39 6.68 -4.19 -11.13
N SER A 40 6.10 -3.11 -11.64
CA SER A 40 6.47 -2.44 -12.88
C SER A 40 6.15 -0.95 -12.83
N ALA A 41 6.73 -0.18 -13.76
CA ALA A 41 6.44 1.26 -13.89
C ALA A 41 4.97 1.53 -14.25
N GLU A 42 4.37 0.65 -15.05
CA GLU A 42 2.95 0.71 -15.42
C GLU A 42 2.07 0.45 -14.19
N ALA A 43 2.33 -0.61 -13.42
CA ALA A 43 1.62 -0.89 -12.17
C ALA A 43 1.72 0.26 -11.16
N LEU A 44 2.87 0.97 -11.13
CA LEU A 44 3.03 2.16 -10.29
C LEU A 44 2.13 3.31 -10.75
N ALA A 45 2.07 3.56 -12.06
CA ALA A 45 1.24 4.62 -12.64
C ALA A 45 -0.24 4.36 -12.32
N ASP A 46 -0.70 3.13 -12.51
CA ASP A 46 -2.07 2.70 -12.21
C ASP A 46 -2.39 2.81 -10.72
N TYR A 47 -1.50 2.33 -9.85
CA TYR A 47 -1.68 2.43 -8.41
C TYR A 47 -1.81 3.90 -7.96
N GLN A 48 -0.95 4.79 -8.48
CA GLN A 48 -1.01 6.22 -8.14
C GLN A 48 -2.24 6.91 -8.71
N ALA A 49 -2.73 6.51 -9.90
CA ALA A 49 -3.98 7.00 -10.46
C ALA A 49 -5.16 6.64 -9.55
N LYS A 50 -5.30 5.36 -9.17
CA LYS A 50 -6.34 4.86 -8.25
C LYS A 50 -6.28 5.56 -6.89
N LYS A 51 -5.08 5.70 -6.32
CA LYS A 51 -4.88 6.39 -5.03
C LYS A 51 -5.31 7.86 -5.09
N ARG A 52 -5.01 8.57 -6.19
CA ARG A 52 -5.43 9.96 -6.37
C ARG A 52 -6.95 10.08 -6.46
N ALA A 53 -7.61 9.21 -7.23
CA ALA A 53 -9.07 9.17 -7.34
C ALA A 53 -9.73 8.94 -5.96
N HIS A 54 -9.29 7.92 -5.23
CA HIS A 54 -9.80 7.61 -3.89
C HIS A 54 -9.64 8.78 -2.89
N LYS A 55 -8.49 9.48 -2.95
CA LYS A 55 -8.26 10.66 -2.10
C LYS A 55 -9.19 11.82 -2.46
N ALA A 56 -9.50 12.00 -3.74
CA ALA A 56 -10.45 13.02 -4.20
C ALA A 56 -11.87 12.70 -3.71
N GLU A 57 -12.32 11.46 -3.85
CA GLU A 57 -13.62 10.98 -3.34
C GLU A 57 -13.73 11.17 -1.82
N THR A 58 -12.70 10.76 -1.07
CA THR A 58 -12.69 10.90 0.39
C THR A 58 -12.74 12.36 0.81
N ARG A 59 -12.07 13.26 0.07
CA ARG A 59 -12.14 14.71 0.33
C ARG A 59 -13.52 15.27 0.04
N ALA A 60 -14.19 14.80 -1.01
CA ALA A 60 -15.56 15.22 -1.35
C ALA A 60 -16.58 14.72 -0.31
N ASN A 61 -16.37 13.52 0.23
CA ASN A 61 -17.26 12.89 1.22
C ASN A 61 -16.96 13.28 2.69
N LYS A 62 -15.94 14.10 2.95
CA LYS A 62 -15.63 14.52 4.32
C LYS A 62 -16.61 15.62 4.75
N PRO A 63 -17.48 15.41 5.75
CA PRO A 63 -18.35 16.46 6.26
C PRO A 63 -17.50 17.58 6.87
N SER A 64 -17.92 18.83 6.60
CA SER A 64 -17.29 20.07 7.05
C SER A 64 -17.27 20.23 8.56
#